data_AF-A0A1I3UXV2-F1
#
_entry.id   AF-A0A1I3UXV2-F1
#
_cell.length_a   1.000
_cell.length_b   1.000
_cell.length_c   1.000
_cell.angle_alpha   90.00
_cell.angle_beta   90.00
_cell.angle_gamma   90.00
#
_symmetry.space_group_name_H-M   'P 1'
#
loop_
_entity.id
_entity.type
_entity.pdbx_description
1 polymer ?
#
loop_
_entity_poly.entity_id
_entity_poly.type
_entity_poly.pdbx_seq_one_letter_code
_entity_poly.pdbx_strand_id
1 'polypeptide(L)'
;MSGQLAMVRGTVTAAKEQIHSVRVDRHSGYGRVNTTPELWLRDEKGQEHRYQGGMFGAAQPGHRVAVVTRRTSGKPVAFANFTTGMVHDGEELTISTSVGSTITSTLGLSVLLALPGALVWAALLDTIGLGDHAFTAAGFQLYAFVLIACVYAGLRIWSRNYRERARALRDEIDRLLTAKPIPATRT
;
A
#
# COMPACT_ATOMS: atom_id res chain seq x y z
N MET A 1 11.27 -2.08 -10.65
CA MET A 1 11.53 -0.69 -11.07
C MET A 1 11.29 0.22 -9.88
N SER A 2 12.36 0.72 -9.26
CA SER A 2 12.31 1.69 -8.17
C SER A 2 11.79 3.02 -8.73
N GLY A 3 10.53 3.33 -8.46
CA GLY A 3 9.95 4.62 -8.86
C GLY A 3 10.71 5.75 -8.14
N GLN A 4 11.30 6.66 -8.89
CA GLN A 4 11.97 7.83 -8.31
C GLN A 4 10.98 8.60 -7.43
N LEU A 5 11.36 8.88 -6.19
CA LEU A 5 10.61 9.74 -5.29
C LEU A 5 11.00 11.20 -5.53
N ALA A 6 10.04 12.10 -5.35
CA ALA A 6 10.26 13.53 -5.27
C ALA A 6 9.79 14.00 -3.90
N MET A 7 10.55 14.89 -3.29
CA MET A 7 10.17 15.52 -2.03
C MET A 7 9.94 17.00 -2.29
N VAL A 8 8.83 17.51 -1.77
CA VAL A 8 8.55 18.95 -1.71
C VAL A 8 8.45 19.34 -0.24
N ARG A 9 9.29 20.29 0.17
CA ARG A 9 9.27 20.89 1.51
C ARG A 9 8.72 22.30 1.41
N GLY A 10 7.95 22.69 2.41
CA GLY A 10 7.34 24.00 2.41
C GLY A 10 6.51 24.27 3.65
N THR A 11 5.79 25.39 3.59
CA THR A 11 4.84 25.80 4.62
C THR A 11 3.43 25.58 4.10
N VAL A 12 2.58 24.98 4.93
CA VAL A 12 1.17 24.77 4.59
C VAL A 12 0.49 26.13 4.46
N THR A 13 -0.06 26.42 3.29
CA THR A 13 -0.85 27.64 3.03
C THR A 13 -2.31 27.42 3.37
N ALA A 14 -2.84 26.23 3.08
CA ALA A 14 -4.19 25.83 3.44
C ALA A 14 -4.29 24.32 3.66
N ALA A 15 -5.16 23.91 4.59
CA ALA A 15 -5.61 22.54 4.75
C ALA A 15 -7.14 22.55 4.72
N LYS A 16 -7.73 21.78 3.81
CA LYS A 16 -9.18 21.77 3.56
C LYS A 16 -9.68 20.33 3.45
N GLU A 17 -10.95 20.12 3.71
CA GLU A 17 -11.63 18.85 3.40
C GLU A 17 -12.51 19.04 2.16
N GLN A 18 -12.26 18.24 1.12
CA GLN A 18 -13.11 18.23 -0.06
C GLN A 18 -14.23 17.22 0.13
N ILE A 19 -15.47 17.70 0.22
CA ILE A 19 -16.66 16.85 0.30
C ILE A 19 -16.96 16.28 -1.09
N HIS A 20 -17.03 14.96 -1.22
CA HIS A 20 -17.35 14.28 -2.47
C HIS A 20 -18.80 13.82 -2.55
N SER A 21 -19.34 13.32 -1.44
CA SER A 21 -20.72 12.83 -1.40
C SER A 21 -21.25 12.87 0.02
N VAL A 22 -22.52 13.23 0.14
CA VAL A 22 -23.28 13.09 1.38
C VAL A 22 -24.34 12.03 1.11
N ARG A 23 -24.30 10.92 1.87
CA ARG A 23 -25.36 9.91 1.85
C ARG A 23 -26.13 10.02 3.15
N VAL A 24 -27.42 10.33 3.05
CA VAL A 24 -28.34 10.31 4.19
C VAL A 24 -29.23 9.10 4.02
N ASP A 25 -29.12 8.16 4.95
CA ASP A 25 -30.04 7.04 5.02
C ASP A 25 -31.37 7.54 5.60
N ARG A 26 -32.44 7.43 4.79
CA ARG A 26 -33.79 7.90 5.15
C ARG A 26 -34.44 7.06 6.25
N HIS A 27 -34.00 5.82 6.48
CA HIS A 27 -34.57 4.95 7.52
C HIS A 27 -33.90 5.13 8.87
N SER A 28 -32.57 5.26 8.90
CA SER A 28 -31.81 5.41 10.13
C SER A 28 -31.57 6.87 10.53
N GLY A 29 -31.79 7.83 9.62
CA GLY A 29 -31.44 9.23 9.82
C GLY A 29 -29.92 9.49 9.83
N TYR A 30 -29.11 8.45 9.60
CA TYR A 30 -27.66 8.55 9.70
C TYR A 30 -27.08 9.11 8.39
N GLY A 31 -26.34 10.20 8.51
CA GLY A 31 -25.63 10.85 7.41
C GLY A 31 -24.16 10.44 7.39
N ARG A 32 -23.69 9.89 6.27
CA ARG A 32 -22.26 9.70 6.02
C ARG A 32 -21.78 10.74 5.01
N VAL A 33 -20.87 11.59 5.46
CA VAL A 33 -20.15 12.53 4.59
C VAL A 33 -18.82 11.88 4.23
N ASN A 34 -18.57 11.69 2.93
CA ASN A 34 -17.27 11.26 2.45
C ASN A 34 -16.45 12.50 2.09
N THR A 35 -15.45 12.80 2.90
CA THR A 35 -14.46 13.86 2.67
C THR A 35 -13.09 13.27 2.34
N THR A 36 -12.34 13.97 1.49
CA THR A 36 -10.91 13.73 1.29
C THR A 36 -10.12 14.96 1.73
N PRO A 37 -9.15 14.83 2.64
CA PRO A 37 -8.28 15.93 3.01
C PRO A 37 -7.43 16.40 1.82
N GLU A 38 -7.32 17.71 1.67
CA GLU A 38 -6.53 18.41 0.68
C GLU A 38 -5.55 19.35 1.37
N LEU A 39 -4.29 19.28 0.94
CA LEU A 39 -3.17 20.05 1.44
C LEU A 39 -2.65 21.00 0.35
N TRP A 40 -2.50 22.27 0.72
CA TRP A 40 -1.86 23.29 -0.08
C TRP A 40 -0.55 23.68 0.60
N LEU A 41 0.54 23.59 -0.15
CA LEU A 41 1.90 23.79 0.33
C LEU A 41 2.59 24.82 -0.54
N ARG A 42 3.17 25.86 0.06
CA ARG A 42 4.11 26.74 -0.63
C ARG A 42 5.53 26.27 -0.37
N ASP A 43 6.26 25.94 -1.44
CA ASP A 43 7.65 25.53 -1.37
C ASP A 43 8.62 26.69 -1.09
N GLU A 44 9.89 26.39 -0.87
CA GLU A 44 10.94 27.39 -0.64
C GLU A 44 11.19 28.32 -1.84
N LYS A 45 10.76 27.93 -3.05
CA LYS A 45 10.83 28.73 -4.28
C LYS A 45 9.58 29.60 -4.47
N GLY A 46 8.62 29.53 -3.55
CA GLY A 46 7.36 30.25 -3.62
C GLY A 46 6.29 29.61 -4.50
N GLN A 47 6.53 28.44 -5.08
CA GLN A 47 5.52 27.71 -5.85
C GLN A 47 4.53 27.01 -4.93
N GLU A 48 3.27 27.01 -5.33
CA GLU A 48 2.20 26.37 -4.59
C GLU A 48 1.90 24.99 -5.17
N HIS A 49 1.91 23.98 -4.31
CA HIS A 49 1.69 22.58 -4.63
C HIS A 49 0.44 22.10 -3.92
N ARG A 50 -0.40 21.35 -4.64
CA ARG A 50 -1.66 20.80 -4.14
C ARG A 50 -1.58 19.28 -4.06
N TYR A 51 -1.94 18.72 -2.91
CA TYR A 51 -1.97 17.28 -2.67
C TYR A 51 -3.30 16.86 -2.05
N GLN A 52 -3.80 15.69 -2.44
CA GLN A 52 -5.02 15.10 -1.88
C GLN A 52 -4.70 13.74 -1.27
N GLY A 53 -5.21 13.47 -0.07
CA GLY A 53 -4.98 12.20 0.62
C GLY A 53 -5.31 12.22 2.10
N GLY A 54 -5.71 11.06 2.65
CA GLY A 54 -6.08 10.90 4.05
C GLY A 54 -4.96 11.21 5.06
N MET A 55 -3.70 11.23 4.62
CA MET A 55 -2.53 11.47 5.47
C MET A 55 -2.37 12.93 5.93
N PHE A 56 -3.19 13.86 5.42
CA PHE A 56 -3.07 15.29 5.70
C PHE A 56 -3.99 15.81 6.81
N GLY A 57 -4.77 14.94 7.48
CA GLY A 57 -5.75 15.35 8.50
C GLY A 57 -5.16 16.13 9.68
N ALA A 58 -3.85 15.98 9.95
CA ALA A 58 -3.16 16.69 11.02
C ALA A 58 -2.40 17.96 10.58
N ALA A 59 -2.47 18.33 9.30
CA ALA A 59 -1.82 19.53 8.78
C ALA A 59 -2.67 20.76 9.03
N GLN A 60 -2.04 21.86 9.47
CA GLN A 60 -2.70 23.16 9.65
C GLN A 60 -1.91 24.25 8.91
N PRO A 61 -2.55 25.34 8.48
CA PRO A 61 -1.86 26.50 7.92
C PRO A 61 -0.73 26.99 8.82
N GLY A 62 0.44 27.27 8.25
CA GLY A 62 1.64 27.68 8.97
C GLY A 62 2.56 26.53 9.40
N HIS A 63 2.11 25.27 9.31
CA HIS A 63 2.99 24.13 9.59
C HIS A 63 4.08 23.98 8.53
N ARG A 64 5.32 23.73 8.97
CA ARG A 64 6.40 23.26 8.11
C ARG A 64 6.26 21.76 7.88
N VAL A 65 6.12 21.37 6.61
CA VAL A 65 5.87 19.97 6.24
C VAL A 65 6.72 19.56 5.03
N ALA A 66 6.96 18.26 4.90
CA ALA A 66 7.50 17.62 3.71
C ALA A 66 6.47 16.63 3.17
N VAL A 67 6.22 16.68 1.86
CA VAL A 67 5.43 15.68 1.14
C VAL A 67 6.37 14.92 0.21
N VAL A 68 6.40 13.60 0.34
CA VAL A 68 7.13 12.73 -0.58
C VAL A 68 6.12 12.13 -1.54
N THR A 69 6.31 12.37 -2.84
CA THR A 69 5.47 11.85 -3.92
C THR A 69 6.28 10.92 -4.82
N ARG A 70 5.59 10.00 -5.50
CA ARG A 70 6.22 9.21 -6.55
C ARG A 70 6.24 10.04 -7.84
N ARG A 71 7.41 10.26 -8.45
CA ARG A 71 7.55 11.10 -9.67
C ARG A 71 6.68 10.63 -10.83
N THR A 72 6.48 9.32 -10.95
CA THR A 72 5.75 8.74 -12.08
C THR A 72 4.23 8.88 -11.97
N SER A 73 3.68 8.95 -10.75
CA SER A 73 2.24 9.00 -10.53
C SER A 73 1.75 10.28 -9.86
N GLY A 74 2.65 11.10 -9.32
CA GLY A 74 2.32 12.26 -8.50
C GLY A 74 1.64 11.93 -7.16
N LYS A 75 1.41 10.64 -6.87
CA LYS A 75 0.72 10.22 -5.64
C LYS A 75 1.60 10.47 -4.42
N PRO A 76 1.04 11.06 -3.34
CA PRO A 76 1.75 11.20 -2.07
C PRO A 76 1.93 9.82 -1.42
N VAL A 77 3.16 9.56 -1.00
CA VAL A 77 3.61 8.27 -0.42
C VAL A 77 3.94 8.45 1.06
N ALA A 78 4.49 9.61 1.45
CA ALA A 78 4.73 9.94 2.84
C ALA A 78 4.54 11.43 3.11
N PHE A 79 4.19 11.76 4.33
CA PHE A 79 3.97 13.11 4.83
C PHE A 79 4.69 13.25 6.17
N ALA A 80 5.55 14.26 6.29
CA ALA A 80 6.20 14.60 7.56
C ALA A 80 5.81 16.01 7.96
N ASN A 81 5.24 16.16 9.15
CA ASN A 81 4.97 17.44 9.76
C ASN A 81 6.07 17.74 10.79
N PHE A 82 6.97 18.66 10.45
CA PHE A 82 8.08 19.05 11.33
C PHE A 82 7.62 19.92 12.50
N THR A 83 6.43 20.52 12.42
CA THR A 83 5.90 21.39 13.48
C THR A 83 5.33 20.56 14.63
N THR A 84 4.68 19.44 14.32
CA THR A 84 4.11 18.51 15.30
C THR A 84 4.99 17.29 15.56
N GLY A 85 6.05 17.10 14.78
CA GLY A 85 6.91 15.91 14.83
C GLY A 85 6.24 14.63 14.31
N MET A 86 5.07 14.74 13.67
CA MET A 86 4.33 13.58 13.17
C MET A 86 4.75 13.19 11.76
N VAL A 87 4.98 11.90 11.53
CA VAL A 87 5.22 11.32 10.21
C VAL A 87 4.08 10.36 9.90
N HIS A 88 3.34 10.64 8.83
CA HIS A 88 2.29 9.79 8.30
C HIS A 88 2.76 9.13 7.01
N ASP A 89 2.82 7.81 7.03
CA ASP A 89 3.08 7.00 5.84
C ASP A 89 1.75 6.75 5.10
N GLY A 90 1.71 6.97 3.79
CA GLY A 90 0.51 6.75 2.98
C GLY A 90 0.04 5.29 2.99
N GLU A 91 -1.20 5.01 2.59
CA GLU A 91 -1.82 3.66 2.63
C GLU A 91 -1.03 2.56 1.90
N GLU A 92 -0.13 2.91 0.97
CA GLU A 92 0.79 1.95 0.35
C GLU A 92 1.90 1.46 1.30
N LEU A 93 2.17 2.20 2.38
CA LEU A 93 3.16 1.94 3.43
C LEU A 93 2.50 1.64 4.78
N THR A 94 1.33 2.20 5.07
CA THR A 94 0.51 1.79 6.22
C THR A 94 -0.09 0.43 5.90
N ILE A 95 0.47 -0.59 6.53
CA ILE A 95 0.00 -1.98 6.49
C ILE A 95 -1.43 -2.02 7.04
N SER A 96 -2.39 -1.72 6.17
CA SER A 96 -3.82 -1.86 6.39
C SER A 96 -4.38 -2.79 5.31
N THR A 97 -3.59 -3.76 4.85
CA THR A 97 -4.17 -5.02 4.42
C THR A 97 -4.72 -5.68 5.68
N SER A 98 -6.00 -5.44 5.98
CA SER A 98 -6.68 -6.26 6.96
C SER A 98 -6.42 -7.71 6.55
N VAL A 99 -5.84 -8.48 7.46
CA VAL A 99 -5.44 -9.87 7.23
C VAL A 99 -6.62 -10.65 6.59
N GLY A 100 -7.86 -10.27 6.94
CA GLY A 100 -9.09 -10.76 6.33
C GLY A 100 -9.25 -10.52 4.82
N SER A 101 -8.96 -9.33 4.29
CA SER A 101 -9.15 -9.07 2.84
C SER A 101 -8.11 -9.79 1.98
N THR A 102 -6.90 -9.94 2.51
CA THR A 102 -5.84 -10.71 1.85
C THR A 102 -6.18 -12.19 1.89
N ILE A 103 -6.66 -12.71 3.03
CA ILE A 103 -7.10 -14.10 3.15
C ILE A 103 -8.26 -14.41 2.21
N THR A 104 -9.30 -13.56 2.12
CA THR A 104 -10.46 -13.82 1.24
C THR A 104 -10.10 -13.72 -0.24
N SER A 105 -9.28 -12.75 -0.64
CA SER A 105 -8.79 -12.65 -2.02
C SER A 105 -7.85 -13.80 -2.38
N THR A 106 -6.97 -14.20 -1.46
CA THR A 106 -6.06 -15.34 -1.66
C THR A 106 -6.83 -16.67 -1.66
N LEU A 107 -7.87 -16.85 -0.84
CA LEU A 107 -8.75 -18.02 -0.86
C LEU A 107 -9.51 -18.13 -2.19
N GLY A 108 -10.10 -17.03 -2.67
CA GLY A 108 -10.80 -17.02 -3.96
C GLY A 108 -9.88 -17.39 -5.11
N LEU A 109 -8.66 -16.83 -5.12
CA LEU A 109 -7.63 -17.18 -6.11
C LEU A 109 -7.15 -18.63 -5.94
N SER A 110 -7.00 -19.12 -4.70
CA SER A 110 -6.57 -20.49 -4.40
C SER A 110 -7.59 -21.53 -4.87
N VAL A 111 -8.89 -21.27 -4.70
CA VAL A 111 -9.96 -22.14 -5.24
C VAL A 111 -9.96 -22.12 -6.76
N LEU A 112 -9.74 -20.95 -7.38
CA LEU A 112 -9.65 -20.82 -8.84
C LEU A 112 -8.46 -21.60 -9.42
N LEU A 113 -7.31 -21.59 -8.71
CA LEU A 113 -6.10 -22.32 -9.08
C LEU A 113 -6.10 -23.80 -8.68
N ALA A 114 -6.95 -24.20 -7.73
CA ALA A 114 -7.04 -25.58 -7.27
C ALA A 114 -7.53 -26.53 -8.36
N LEU A 115 -8.37 -26.05 -9.29
CA LEU A 115 -8.86 -26.85 -10.43
C LEU A 115 -7.75 -27.16 -11.45
N PRO A 116 -7.03 -26.18 -12.01
CA PRO A 116 -5.85 -26.45 -12.83
C PRO A 116 -4.76 -27.23 -12.08
N GLY A 117 -4.56 -26.93 -10.79
CA GLY A 117 -3.59 -27.63 -9.95
C GLY A 117 -3.92 -29.11 -9.77
N ALA A 118 -5.20 -29.49 -9.71
CA ALA A 118 -5.62 -30.87 -9.60
C ALA A 118 -5.33 -31.67 -10.88
N LEU A 119 -5.40 -31.02 -12.05
CA LEU A 119 -5.00 -31.62 -13.33
C LEU A 119 -3.49 -31.88 -13.39
N VAL A 120 -2.68 -30.92 -12.95
CA VAL A 120 -1.21 -31.08 -12.86
C VAL A 120 -0.83 -32.16 -11.84
N TRP A 121 -1.55 -32.22 -10.72
CA TRP A 121 -1.40 -33.26 -9.70
C TRP A 121 -1.69 -34.66 -10.24
N ALA A 122 -2.82 -34.83 -10.94
CA ALA A 122 -3.18 -36.10 -11.56
C ALA A 122 -2.13 -36.53 -12.59
N ALA A 123 -1.65 -35.60 -13.43
CA ALA A 123 -0.60 -35.87 -14.40
C ALA A 123 0.74 -36.27 -13.74
N LEU A 124 1.12 -35.63 -12.63
CA LEU A 124 2.33 -35.97 -11.87
C LEU A 124 2.25 -37.33 -11.15
N LEU A 125 1.07 -37.73 -10.70
CA LEU A 125 0.89 -39.06 -10.13
C LEU A 125 0.86 -40.13 -11.21
N ASP A 126 0.30 -39.83 -12.37
CA ASP A 126 0.28 -40.72 -13.53
C ASP A 126 1.70 -41.02 -14.03
N THR A 127 2.60 -40.03 -14.06
CA THR A 127 4.01 -40.27 -14.43
C THR A 127 4.77 -41.18 -13.45
N ILE A 128 4.30 -41.31 -12.21
CA ILE A 128 4.90 -42.16 -11.17
C ILE A 128 4.13 -43.50 -11.04
N GLY A 129 3.11 -43.73 -11.87
CA GLY A 129 2.29 -44.95 -11.86
C GLY A 129 1.28 -45.01 -10.71
N LEU A 130 0.96 -43.87 -10.10
CA LEU A 130 0.00 -43.70 -9.00
C LEU A 130 -1.25 -42.92 -9.43
N GLY A 131 -1.51 -42.83 -10.73
CA GLY A 131 -2.64 -42.08 -11.30
C GLY A 131 -4.00 -42.51 -10.73
N ASP A 132 -4.20 -43.80 -10.49
CA ASP A 132 -5.43 -44.36 -9.90
C ASP A 132 -5.69 -43.87 -8.47
N HIS A 133 -4.64 -43.43 -7.76
CA HIS A 133 -4.76 -42.88 -6.42
C HIS A 133 -5.00 -41.38 -6.38
N ALA A 134 -4.91 -40.67 -7.53
CA ALA A 134 -5.00 -39.21 -7.60
C ALA A 134 -6.35 -38.67 -7.12
N PHE A 135 -7.44 -39.41 -7.37
CA PHE A 135 -8.81 -39.05 -6.97
C PHE A 135 -9.32 -39.81 -5.74
N THR A 136 -8.44 -40.51 -5.02
CA THR A 136 -8.80 -41.15 -3.75
C THR A 136 -8.80 -40.14 -2.60
N ALA A 137 -9.49 -40.46 -1.50
CA ALA A 137 -9.49 -39.60 -0.31
C ALA A 137 -8.07 -39.31 0.21
N ALA A 138 -7.17 -40.31 0.17
CA ALA A 138 -5.76 -40.15 0.53
C ALA A 138 -5.01 -39.25 -0.46
N GLY A 139 -5.27 -39.39 -1.77
CA GLY A 139 -4.71 -38.52 -2.82
C GLY A 139 -5.13 -37.06 -2.67
N PHE A 140 -6.40 -36.80 -2.33
CA PHE A 140 -6.90 -35.45 -2.06
C PHE A 140 -6.33 -34.86 -0.77
N GLN A 141 -6.15 -35.65 0.28
CA GLN A 141 -5.48 -35.20 1.52
C GLN A 141 -4.05 -34.78 1.24
N LEU A 142 -3.29 -35.60 0.50
CA LEU A 142 -1.92 -35.30 0.11
C LEU A 142 -1.85 -34.04 -0.76
N TYR A 143 -2.76 -33.91 -1.74
CA TYR A 143 -2.89 -32.72 -2.57
C TYR A 143 -3.18 -31.46 -1.74
N ALA A 144 -4.09 -31.54 -0.76
CA ALA A 144 -4.41 -30.43 0.13
C ALA A 144 -3.19 -30.00 0.96
N PHE A 145 -2.41 -30.95 1.51
CA PHE A 145 -1.17 -30.65 2.22
C PHE A 145 -0.15 -29.95 1.32
N VAL A 146 0.04 -30.44 0.10
CA VAL A 146 0.96 -29.84 -0.88
C VAL A 146 0.49 -28.42 -1.25
N LEU A 147 -0.80 -28.22 -1.47
CA LEU A 147 -1.37 -26.92 -1.80
C LEU A 147 -1.18 -25.93 -0.66
N ILE A 148 -1.46 -26.33 0.59
CA ILE A 148 -1.23 -25.50 1.78
C ILE A 148 0.27 -25.15 1.91
N ALA A 149 1.16 -26.11 1.72
CA ALA A 149 2.61 -25.88 1.78
C ALA A 149 3.09 -24.89 0.70
N CYS A 150 2.58 -25.02 -0.53
CA CYS A 150 2.87 -24.10 -1.63
C CYS A 150 2.35 -22.69 -1.36
N VAL A 151 1.10 -22.54 -0.89
CA VAL A 151 0.53 -21.25 -0.51
C VAL A 151 1.34 -20.62 0.63
N TYR A 152 1.69 -21.41 1.65
CA TYR A 152 2.49 -20.93 2.77
C TYR A 152 3.89 -20.45 2.32
N ALA A 153 4.57 -21.21 1.46
CA ALA A 153 5.86 -20.84 0.90
C ALA A 153 5.76 -19.55 0.06
N GLY A 154 4.72 -19.45 -0.79
CA GLY A 154 4.44 -18.26 -1.58
C GLY A 154 4.19 -17.01 -0.73
N LEU A 155 3.34 -17.13 0.30
CA LEU A 155 3.07 -16.05 1.25
C LEU A 155 4.34 -15.65 2.01
N ARG A 156 5.17 -16.62 2.42
CA ARG A 156 6.42 -16.33 3.13
C ARG A 156 7.40 -15.56 2.26
N ILE A 157 7.61 -15.98 1.01
CA ILE A 157 8.49 -15.30 0.04
C ILE A 157 7.94 -13.90 -0.29
N TRP A 158 6.64 -13.80 -0.57
CA TRP A 158 5.99 -12.53 -0.85
C TRP A 158 6.13 -11.56 0.33
N SER A 159 5.89 -12.02 1.56
CA SER A 159 6.03 -11.21 2.77
C SER A 159 7.47 -10.74 3.03
N ARG A 160 8.48 -11.53 2.63
CA ARG A 160 9.90 -11.15 2.74
C ARG A 160 10.24 -10.06 1.74
N ASN A 161 9.94 -10.30 0.46
CA ASN A 161 10.19 -9.35 -0.61
C ASN A 161 9.44 -8.03 -0.38
N TYR A 162 8.23 -8.10 0.17
CA TYR A 162 7.44 -6.92 0.52
C TYR A 162 8.05 -6.15 1.70
N ARG A 163 8.51 -6.85 2.74
CA ARG A 163 9.23 -6.23 3.87
C ARG A 163 10.51 -5.53 3.43
N GLU A 164 11.27 -6.15 2.52
CA GLU A 164 12.49 -5.54 1.96
C GLU A 164 12.18 -4.28 1.16
N ARG A 165 11.13 -4.31 0.32
CA ARG A 165 10.68 -3.11 -0.43
C ARG A 165 10.19 -1.99 0.49
N ALA A 166 9.42 -2.33 1.52
CA ALA A 166 8.93 -1.35 2.49
C ALA A 166 10.09 -0.73 3.27
N ARG A 167 11.08 -1.52 3.69
CA ARG A 167 12.30 -1.01 4.35
C ARG A 167 13.11 -0.11 3.43
N ALA A 168 13.39 -0.54 2.20
CA ALA A 168 14.13 0.29 1.25
C ALA A 168 13.42 1.62 0.94
N LEU A 169 12.09 1.60 0.88
CA LEU A 169 11.29 2.82 0.70
C LEU A 169 11.36 3.73 1.93
N ARG A 170 11.33 3.14 3.13
CA ARG A 170 11.46 3.87 4.41
C ARG A 170 12.85 4.49 4.56
N ASP A 171 13.90 3.73 4.24
CA ASP A 171 15.29 4.20 4.26
C ASP A 171 15.49 5.36 3.28
N GLU A 172 14.87 5.30 2.09
CA GLU A 172 14.92 6.40 1.12
C GLU A 172 14.13 7.63 1.58
N ILE A 173 12.97 7.44 2.22
CA ILE A 173 12.20 8.53 2.84
C ILE A 173 13.02 9.18 3.96
N ASP A 174 13.59 8.40 4.87
CA ASP A 174 14.41 8.89 5.98
C ASP A 174 15.67 9.60 5.46
N ARG A 175 16.28 9.08 4.40
CA ARG A 175 17.38 9.76 3.70
C ARG A 175 16.95 11.11 3.13
N LEU A 176 15.80 11.19 2.46
CA LEU A 176 15.27 12.43 1.91
C LEU A 176 14.85 13.43 3.00
N LEU A 177 14.36 12.95 4.15
CA LEU A 177 14.00 13.78 5.30
C LEU A 177 15.24 14.29 6.07
N THR A 178 16.31 13.50 6.12
CA THR A 178 17.56 13.85 6.83
C THR A 178 18.51 14.66 5.95
N ALA A 179 18.42 14.53 4.62
CA ALA A 179 19.17 15.37 3.70
C ALA A 179 18.78 16.84 3.91
N LYS A 180 19.70 17.61 4.52
CA LYS A 180 19.66 19.08 4.52
C LYS A 180 19.58 19.54 3.06
N PRO A 181 18.81 20.60 2.74
CA PRO A 181 18.78 21.13 1.39
C PRO A 181 20.21 21.48 0.97
N ILE A 182 20.64 20.94 -0.17
CA ILE A 182 21.84 21.43 -0.85
C ILE A 182 21.49 22.87 -1.24
N PRO A 183 22.21 23.89 -0.73
CA PRO A 183 21.99 25.26 -1.18
C PRO A 183 22.28 25.28 -2.67
N ALA A 184 21.27 25.62 -3.47
CA ALA A 184 21.45 25.82 -4.89
C ALA A 184 22.49 26.94 -5.07
N THR A 185 23.66 26.56 -5.60
CA THR A 185 24.71 27.48 -6.01
C THR A 185 24.10 28.46 -7.01
N ARG A 186 23.97 29.73 -6.62
CA ARG A 186 23.65 30.81 -7.55
C ARG A 186 24.85 30.96 -8.50
N THR A 187 24.60 30.73 -9.78
CA THR A 187 25.40 31.28 -10.89
C THR A 187 24.55 32.33 -11.59
#